data_AF-X0XW62-F1
#
_entry.id   AF-X0XW62-F1
#
_cell.length_a   1.000
_cell.length_b   1.000
_cell.length_c   1.000
_cell.angle_alpha   90.00
_cell.angle_beta   90.00
_cell.angle_gamma   90.00
#
_symmetry.space_group_name_H-M   'P 1'
#
loop_
_entity.id
_entity.type
_entity.pdbx_description
1 polymer ?
#
loop_
_entity_poly.entity_id
_entity_poly.type
_entity_poly.pdbx_seq_one_letter_code
_entity_poly.pdbx_strand_id
1 'polypeptide(L)'
;AGLYPRLVRHAMTGFGSLDVMRFLGCKGLTTGAIHGNFAGQVVSDLKVRPEGVRIKHRVNGNSIKMYDKQGSVLRVEATINEPKDFKVYRPKEGGSADDLAWRTMRRGVADLQRRAKVSQAANERYLDALAEVDAEKPLRELTDGLCCPVKWKGKRARALHPWGQDVAWFEVIGRGELTLNGFRNRDLRQHLFACEPSSPEATRRQSGQVTRRLRLFRAHGLIKKVPHTHRYQLTNKGRAVV
;
A
#
# COMPACT_ATOMS: atom_id res chain seq x y z
N ALA A 1 -21.99 -15.80 9.26
CA ALA A 1 -20.98 -16.42 8.37
C ALA A 1 -20.59 -15.40 7.30
N GLY A 2 -19.34 -14.96 7.18
CA GLY A 2 -19.01 -13.98 6.12
C GLY A 2 -17.72 -13.17 6.24
N LEU A 3 -17.04 -13.18 7.39
CA LEU A 3 -15.80 -12.39 7.55
C LEU A 3 -14.66 -12.95 6.69
N TYR A 4 -14.45 -14.27 6.70
CA TYR A 4 -13.31 -14.87 6.01
C TYR A 4 -13.30 -14.64 4.48
N PRO A 5 -14.41 -14.80 3.75
CA PRO A 5 -14.47 -14.42 2.34
C PRO A 5 -14.17 -12.94 2.08
N ARG A 6 -14.59 -12.02 2.98
CA ARG A 6 -14.28 -10.58 2.87
C ARG A 6 -12.78 -10.34 3.04
N LEU A 7 -12.16 -10.99 4.02
CA LEU A 7 -10.70 -10.92 4.24
C LEU A 7 -9.92 -11.46 3.05
N VAL A 8 -10.32 -12.63 2.50
CA VAL A 8 -9.68 -13.22 1.32
C VAL A 8 -9.80 -12.30 0.10
N ARG A 9 -11.00 -11.73 -0.12
CA ARG A 9 -11.23 -10.79 -1.22
C ARG A 9 -10.34 -9.57 -1.07
N HIS A 10 -10.34 -8.93 0.10
CA HIS A 10 -9.49 -7.77 0.34
C HIS A 10 -8.01 -8.10 0.22
N ALA A 11 -7.56 -9.23 0.74
CA ALA A 11 -6.16 -9.63 0.65
C ALA A 11 -5.70 -9.84 -0.80
N MET A 12 -6.61 -10.26 -1.69
CA MET A 12 -6.32 -10.43 -3.11
C MET A 12 -6.43 -9.12 -3.91
N THR A 13 -7.43 -8.30 -3.64
CA THR A 13 -7.71 -7.09 -4.46
C THR A 13 -7.09 -5.82 -3.89
N GLY A 14 -6.88 -5.77 -2.58
CA GLY A 14 -6.42 -4.59 -1.84
C GLY A 14 -4.91 -4.56 -1.60
N PHE A 15 -4.25 -5.72 -1.47
CA PHE A 15 -2.81 -5.76 -1.22
C PHE A 15 -2.00 -5.75 -2.52
N GLY A 16 -1.24 -4.67 -2.73
CA GLY A 16 -0.29 -4.57 -3.81
C GLY A 16 1.05 -5.26 -3.49
N SER A 17 1.93 -5.34 -4.48
CA SER A 17 3.26 -5.94 -4.31
C SER A 17 4.09 -5.28 -3.21
N LEU A 18 3.92 -3.97 -3.04
CA LEU A 18 4.59 -3.17 -2.02
C LEU A 18 4.10 -3.47 -0.61
N ASP A 19 2.80 -3.71 -0.43
CA ASP A 19 2.24 -4.12 0.87
C ASP A 19 2.79 -5.49 1.26
N VAL A 20 2.82 -6.43 0.31
CA VAL A 20 3.42 -7.75 0.50
C VAL A 20 4.90 -7.65 0.91
N MET A 21 5.67 -6.80 0.24
CA MET A 21 7.07 -6.54 0.59
C MET A 21 7.20 -5.92 1.99
N ARG A 22 6.28 -5.04 2.38
CA ARG A 22 6.22 -4.44 3.72
C ARG A 22 5.90 -5.48 4.79
N PHE A 23 4.95 -6.38 4.53
CA PHE A 23 4.62 -7.48 5.45
C PHE A 23 5.85 -8.33 5.71
N LEU A 24 6.60 -8.69 4.67
CA LEU A 24 7.83 -9.48 4.79
C LEU A 24 9.08 -8.67 5.15
N GLY A 25 8.96 -7.38 5.49
CA GLY A 25 10.06 -6.57 6.01
C GLY A 25 11.21 -6.33 5.01
N CYS A 26 10.94 -6.40 3.71
CA CYS A 26 11.92 -6.15 2.66
C CYS A 26 12.41 -4.70 2.70
N LYS A 27 13.73 -4.49 2.50
CA LYS A 27 14.33 -3.15 2.49
C LYS A 27 13.86 -2.31 1.29
N GLY A 28 13.55 -1.05 1.56
CA GLY A 28 13.20 -0.02 0.56
C GLY A 28 12.10 0.93 1.04
N LEU A 29 11.21 0.45 1.90
CA LEU A 29 9.94 1.13 2.20
C LEU A 29 10.00 2.32 3.16
N THR A 30 11.18 2.72 3.68
CA THR A 30 11.28 3.86 4.62
C THR A 30 10.75 5.18 4.02
N THR A 31 10.71 5.26 2.68
CA THR A 31 10.20 6.41 1.91
C THR A 31 8.99 6.09 1.03
N GLY A 32 8.38 4.90 1.19
CA GLY A 32 7.22 4.48 0.39
C GLY A 32 7.55 4.02 -1.05
N ALA A 33 8.84 3.95 -1.41
CA ALA A 33 9.30 3.50 -2.72
C ALA A 33 10.00 2.13 -2.64
N ILE A 34 9.89 1.29 -3.67
CA ILE A 34 10.77 0.13 -3.82
C ILE A 34 12.19 0.67 -4.06
N HIS A 35 13.21 0.11 -3.39
CA HIS A 35 14.60 0.42 -3.71
C HIS A 35 14.85 0.02 -5.17
N GLY A 36 15.34 0.94 -6.03
CA GLY A 36 15.42 0.75 -7.49
C GLY A 36 16.20 -0.49 -7.97
N ASN A 37 16.94 -1.14 -7.08
CA ASN A 37 17.71 -2.36 -7.35
C ASN A 37 16.99 -3.66 -6.90
N PHE A 38 15.71 -3.60 -6.51
CA PHE A 38 14.97 -4.80 -6.15
C PHE A 38 14.57 -5.56 -7.42
N ALA A 39 15.26 -6.68 -7.68
CA ALA A 39 14.99 -7.58 -8.80
C ALA A 39 14.13 -8.81 -8.41
N GLY A 40 13.44 -8.75 -7.27
CA GLY A 40 12.66 -9.87 -6.74
C GLY A 40 11.25 -9.97 -7.32
N GLN A 41 10.72 -11.18 -7.40
CA GLN A 41 9.33 -11.41 -7.81
C GLN A 41 8.41 -11.43 -6.58
N VAL A 42 7.28 -10.72 -6.69
CA VAL A 42 6.17 -10.81 -5.73
C VAL A 42 5.04 -11.62 -6.36
N VAL A 43 4.58 -12.67 -5.68
CA VAL A 43 3.52 -13.55 -6.18
C VAL A 43 2.45 -13.74 -5.11
N SER A 44 1.20 -13.49 -5.47
CA SER A 44 0.03 -13.79 -4.65
C SER A 44 -0.76 -14.94 -5.31
N ASP A 45 -1.02 -16.02 -4.57
CA ASP A 45 -1.84 -17.15 -5.02
C ASP A 45 -3.01 -17.42 -4.07
N LEU A 46 -4.18 -17.68 -4.65
CA LEU A 46 -5.36 -18.22 -3.96
C LEU A 46 -5.49 -19.69 -4.30
N LYS A 47 -5.73 -20.53 -3.31
CA LYS A 47 -6.07 -21.95 -3.51
C LYS A 47 -7.26 -22.32 -2.65
N VAL A 48 -8.27 -22.92 -3.29
CA VAL A 48 -9.42 -23.52 -2.61
C VAL A 48 -9.14 -25.01 -2.41
N ARG A 49 -9.41 -25.52 -1.22
CA ARG A 49 -9.29 -26.94 -0.85
C ARG A 49 -10.52 -27.36 -0.03
N PRO A 50 -10.78 -28.67 0.12
CA PRO A 50 -11.86 -29.15 0.98
C PRO A 50 -11.77 -28.62 2.42
N GLU A 51 -10.55 -28.41 2.94
CA GLU A 51 -10.33 -27.95 4.30
C GLU A 51 -10.50 -26.43 4.49
N GLY A 52 -10.55 -25.67 3.39
CA GLY A 52 -10.59 -24.20 3.43
C GLY A 52 -9.99 -23.51 2.20
N VAL A 53 -10.09 -22.18 2.18
CA VAL A 53 -9.45 -21.31 1.19
C VAL A 53 -8.16 -20.77 1.76
N ARG A 54 -7.07 -20.78 0.99
CA ARG A 54 -5.77 -20.21 1.39
C ARG A 54 -5.36 -19.13 0.42
N ILE A 55 -5.03 -17.94 0.95
CA ILE A 55 -4.23 -16.95 0.23
C ILE A 55 -2.78 -17.00 0.70
N LYS A 56 -1.84 -16.89 -0.25
CA LYS A 56 -0.41 -16.91 0.04
C LYS A 56 0.30 -15.87 -0.79
N HIS A 57 1.11 -15.06 -0.13
CA HIS A 57 1.99 -14.07 -0.74
C HIS A 57 3.45 -14.53 -0.60
N ARG A 58 4.25 -14.40 -1.66
CA ARG A 58 5.68 -14.78 -1.69
C ARG A 58 6.54 -13.63 -2.19
N VAL A 59 7.71 -13.47 -1.57
CA VAL A 59 8.78 -12.56 -1.99
C VAL A 59 10.12 -13.25 -1.74
N ASN A 60 10.94 -13.41 -2.78
CA ASN A 60 12.31 -13.98 -2.70
C ASN A 60 12.41 -15.29 -1.89
N GLY A 61 11.41 -16.17 -2.02
CA GLY A 61 11.36 -17.45 -1.29
C GLY A 61 10.81 -17.37 0.14
N ASN A 62 10.69 -16.18 0.71
CA ASN A 62 9.94 -15.92 1.94
C ASN A 62 8.44 -15.81 1.62
N SER A 63 7.57 -16.16 2.55
CA SER A 63 6.13 -16.11 2.29
C SER A 63 5.31 -15.84 3.53
N ILE A 64 4.13 -15.25 3.35
CA ILE A 64 3.10 -15.14 4.37
C ILE A 64 1.80 -15.71 3.80
N LYS A 65 1.06 -16.46 4.59
CA LYS A 65 -0.21 -17.06 4.17
C LYS A 65 -1.28 -16.92 5.23
N MET A 66 -2.50 -16.81 4.75
CA MET A 66 -3.72 -16.85 5.54
C MET A 66 -4.59 -17.98 5.03
N TYR A 67 -5.13 -18.77 5.95
CA TYR A 67 -6.10 -19.81 5.66
C TYR A 67 -7.07 -19.98 6.81
N ASP A 68 -8.28 -20.44 6.49
CA ASP A 68 -9.23 -20.97 7.45
C ASP A 68 -8.96 -22.47 7.64
N LYS A 69 -8.49 -22.86 8.82
CA LYS A 69 -8.33 -24.28 9.13
C LYS A 69 -9.71 -24.84 9.49
N GLN A 70 -10.18 -25.80 8.70
CA GLN A 70 -11.48 -26.48 8.90
C GLN A 70 -12.68 -25.51 8.88
N GLY A 71 -12.56 -24.39 8.16
CA GLY A 71 -13.63 -23.39 8.06
C GLY A 71 -13.96 -22.63 9.36
N SER A 72 -13.22 -22.85 10.45
CA SER A 72 -13.54 -22.30 11.78
C SER A 72 -12.44 -21.45 12.39
N VAL A 73 -11.16 -21.73 12.08
CA VAL A 73 -10.02 -21.05 12.71
C VAL A 73 -9.21 -20.26 11.68
N LEU A 74 -9.18 -18.94 11.83
CA LEU A 74 -8.29 -18.07 11.07
C LEU A 74 -6.84 -18.29 11.52
N ARG A 75 -5.94 -18.60 10.57
CA ARG A 75 -4.51 -18.66 10.84
C ARG A 75 -3.73 -17.84 9.82
N VAL A 76 -2.86 -16.98 10.34
CA VAL A 76 -1.84 -16.26 9.59
C VAL A 76 -0.47 -16.80 9.99
N GLU A 77 0.36 -17.14 9.01
CA GLU A 77 1.71 -17.62 9.27
C GLU A 77 2.71 -17.13 8.22
N ALA A 78 3.81 -16.57 8.71
CA ALA A 78 5.00 -16.25 7.95
C ALA A 78 5.97 -17.43 7.93
N THR A 79 6.59 -17.65 6.77
CA THR A 79 7.64 -18.65 6.54
C THR A 79 8.87 -17.91 6.01
N ILE A 80 9.97 -17.97 6.77
CA ILE A 80 11.25 -17.38 6.40
C ILE A 80 12.20 -18.49 5.94
N ASN A 81 12.37 -18.61 4.63
CA ASN A 81 13.30 -19.55 3.99
C ASN A 81 14.63 -18.89 3.66
N GLU A 82 14.61 -17.61 3.29
CA GLU A 82 15.78 -16.81 2.95
C GLU A 82 16.04 -15.79 4.07
N PRO A 83 16.80 -16.16 5.11
CA PRO A 83 17.07 -15.29 6.25
C PRO A 83 18.01 -14.13 5.90
N LYS A 84 18.79 -14.22 4.81
CA LYS A 84 19.79 -13.20 4.44
C LYS A 84 19.17 -11.84 4.13
N ASP A 85 17.88 -11.81 3.79
CA ASP A 85 17.10 -10.58 3.60
C ASP A 85 16.95 -9.76 4.90
N PHE A 86 17.11 -10.42 6.05
CA PHE A 86 16.96 -9.82 7.37
C PHE A 86 18.30 -9.58 8.05
N LYS A 87 18.28 -8.65 9.01
CA LYS A 87 19.45 -8.30 9.81
C LYS A 87 19.26 -8.59 11.29
N VAL A 88 20.37 -8.96 11.92
CA VAL A 88 20.54 -9.16 13.36
C VAL A 88 21.65 -8.22 13.82
N TYR A 89 21.43 -7.54 14.94
CA TYR A 89 22.48 -6.74 15.59
C TYR A 89 23.31 -7.69 16.46
N ARG A 90 24.57 -7.95 16.06
CA ARG A 90 25.44 -8.94 16.71
C ARG A 90 26.93 -8.67 16.44
N PRO A 91 27.84 -9.20 17.27
CA PRO A 91 29.28 -9.13 16.98
C PRO A 91 29.65 -9.99 15.77
N LYS A 92 30.86 -9.77 15.23
CA LYS A 92 31.42 -10.66 14.20
C LYS A 92 31.64 -12.06 14.80
N GLU A 93 31.38 -13.08 14.01
CA GLU A 93 31.66 -14.46 14.42
C GLU A 93 33.17 -14.66 14.62
N GLY A 94 33.57 -15.11 15.80
CA GLY A 94 34.96 -15.19 16.21
C GLY A 94 35.66 -13.85 16.45
N GLY A 95 34.94 -12.73 16.47
CA GLY A 95 35.48 -11.40 16.77
C GLY A 95 35.24 -10.97 18.21
N SER A 96 35.69 -9.75 18.54
CA SER A 96 35.39 -9.12 19.84
C SER A 96 33.88 -8.98 20.05
N ALA A 97 33.43 -9.17 21.30
CA ALA A 97 32.04 -8.98 21.70
C ALA A 97 31.57 -7.52 21.49
N ASP A 98 32.49 -6.57 21.48
CA ASP A 98 32.20 -5.13 21.35
C ASP A 98 32.01 -4.68 19.89
N ASP A 99 32.35 -5.50 18.90
CA ASP A 99 32.19 -5.20 17.45
C ASP A 99 30.73 -5.45 16.97
N LEU A 100 29.78 -4.85 17.69
CA LEU A 100 28.35 -4.98 17.41
C LEU A 100 27.97 -4.23 16.13
N ALA A 101 27.44 -4.96 15.16
CA ALA A 101 26.98 -4.37 13.90
C ALA A 101 25.71 -5.06 13.37
N TRP A 102 24.99 -4.37 12.48
CA TRP A 102 23.85 -4.91 11.75
C TRP A 102 24.30 -5.85 10.63
N ARG A 103 24.37 -7.15 10.95
CA ARG A 103 24.82 -8.22 10.06
C ARG A 103 23.63 -9.03 9.53
N THR A 104 23.85 -9.80 8.46
CA THR A 104 22.83 -10.69 7.90
C THR A 104 22.44 -11.79 8.89
N MET A 105 21.15 -12.13 8.91
CA MET A 105 20.64 -13.20 9.76
C MET A 105 21.09 -14.56 9.25
N ARG A 106 21.55 -15.41 10.16
CA ARG A 106 22.01 -16.77 9.83
C ARG A 106 20.83 -17.71 9.65
N ARG A 107 21.06 -18.77 8.85
CA ARG A 107 20.09 -19.86 8.65
C ARG A 107 20.00 -20.82 9.84
N GLY A 108 21.05 -20.93 10.65
CA GLY A 108 21.08 -21.80 11.83
C GLY A 108 20.24 -21.29 13.02
N VAL A 109 20.38 -21.99 14.14
CA VAL A 109 19.65 -21.73 15.40
C VAL A 109 20.15 -20.51 16.17
N ALA A 110 21.37 -20.05 15.89
CA ALA A 110 22.01 -18.96 16.63
C ALA A 110 21.23 -17.62 16.57
N ASP A 111 20.46 -17.40 15.51
CA ASP A 111 19.61 -16.21 15.36
C ASP A 111 18.11 -16.52 15.46
N LEU A 112 17.74 -17.65 16.10
CA LEU A 112 16.33 -18.11 16.21
C LEU A 112 15.43 -17.05 16.85
N GLN A 113 15.91 -16.40 17.91
CA GLN A 113 15.18 -15.34 18.61
C GLN A 113 14.84 -14.18 17.68
N ARG A 114 15.80 -13.74 16.84
CA ARG A 114 15.54 -12.68 15.86
C ARG A 114 14.56 -13.16 14.79
N ARG A 115 14.68 -14.40 14.32
CA ARG A 115 13.76 -15.00 13.35
C ARG A 115 12.33 -15.04 13.87
N ALA A 116 12.13 -15.42 15.12
CA ALA A 116 10.82 -15.42 15.78
C ALA A 116 10.23 -14.00 15.79
N LYS A 117 11.01 -13.00 16.23
CA LYS A 117 10.59 -11.59 16.23
C LYS A 117 10.20 -11.08 14.84
N VAL A 118 11.00 -11.39 13.81
CA VAL A 118 10.71 -10.98 12.42
C VAL A 118 9.44 -11.65 11.90
N SER A 119 9.27 -12.94 12.16
CA SER A 119 8.10 -13.72 11.73
C SER A 119 6.82 -13.19 12.39
N GLN A 120 6.88 -12.95 13.69
CA GLN A 120 5.78 -12.38 14.46
C GLN A 120 5.40 -11.00 13.92
N ALA A 121 6.38 -10.11 13.75
CA ALA A 121 6.12 -8.77 13.22
C ALA A 121 5.57 -8.79 11.78
N ALA A 122 5.91 -9.81 10.98
CA ALA A 122 5.33 -9.99 9.65
C ALA A 122 3.85 -10.39 9.72
N ASN A 123 3.51 -11.30 10.64
CA ASN A 123 2.11 -11.68 10.89
C ASN A 123 1.29 -10.48 11.39
N GLU A 124 1.81 -9.72 12.35
CA GLU A 124 1.16 -8.53 12.90
C GLU A 124 0.89 -7.48 11.82
N ARG A 125 1.90 -7.10 11.03
CA ARG A 125 1.71 -6.14 9.91
C ARG A 125 0.64 -6.59 8.91
N TYR A 126 0.53 -7.89 8.67
CA TYR A 126 -0.46 -8.44 7.76
C TYR A 126 -1.86 -8.43 8.37
N LEU A 127 -1.99 -8.81 9.65
CA LEU A 127 -3.24 -8.75 10.39
C LEU A 127 -3.74 -7.31 10.56
N ASP A 128 -2.85 -6.36 10.85
CA ASP A 128 -3.18 -4.94 10.93
C ASP A 128 -3.75 -4.44 9.60
N ALA A 129 -3.12 -4.80 8.47
CA ALA A 129 -3.61 -4.44 7.14
C ALA A 129 -4.96 -5.10 6.81
N LEU A 130 -5.17 -6.34 7.27
CA LEU A 130 -6.47 -7.01 7.14
C LEU A 130 -7.55 -6.39 8.02
N ALA A 131 -7.19 -5.78 9.16
CA ALA A 131 -8.13 -5.11 10.03
C ALA A 131 -8.67 -3.80 9.43
N GLU A 132 -7.99 -3.21 8.43
CA GLU A 132 -8.48 -2.05 7.68
C GLU A 132 -9.74 -2.37 6.84
N VAL A 133 -10.11 -3.65 6.69
CA VAL A 133 -11.26 -4.13 5.88
C VAL A 133 -12.62 -3.76 6.45
N ASP A 134 -12.71 -3.51 7.75
CA ASP A 134 -13.94 -2.99 8.36
C ASP A 134 -13.90 -1.46 8.38
N ALA A 135 -14.10 -0.87 7.22
CA ALA A 135 -14.77 0.43 7.19
C ALA A 135 -16.23 0.19 7.60
N GLU A 136 -16.50 0.21 8.91
CA GLU A 136 -17.87 0.20 9.49
C GLU A 136 -18.73 1.35 8.95
N LYS A 137 -18.10 2.38 8.38
CA LYS A 137 -18.79 3.54 7.84
C LYS A 137 -19.54 3.15 6.57
N PRO A 138 -20.88 3.29 6.54
CA PRO A 138 -21.64 3.08 5.32
C PRO A 138 -21.11 4.03 4.24
N LEU A 139 -21.11 3.56 2.98
CA LEU A 139 -20.62 4.32 1.84
C LEU A 139 -21.17 5.75 1.82
N ARG A 140 -22.45 5.90 2.17
CA ARG A 140 -23.14 7.18 2.31
C ARG A 140 -22.36 8.16 3.20
N GLU A 141 -21.97 7.77 4.42
CA GLU A 141 -21.23 8.62 5.34
C GLU A 141 -19.85 9.01 4.81
N LEU A 142 -19.19 8.13 4.05
CA LEU A 142 -17.92 8.43 3.41
C LEU A 142 -18.07 9.44 2.27
N THR A 143 -19.21 9.42 1.57
CA THR A 143 -19.44 10.18 0.34
C THR A 143 -20.29 11.45 0.49
N ASP A 144 -21.10 11.57 1.55
CA ASP A 144 -22.02 12.70 1.75
C ASP A 144 -21.25 14.04 1.82
N GLY A 145 -20.09 14.04 2.48
CA GLY A 145 -19.22 15.20 2.54
C GLY A 145 -18.55 15.56 1.21
N LEU A 146 -18.41 14.61 0.28
CA LEU A 146 -17.78 14.83 -1.03
C LEU A 146 -18.77 15.43 -2.03
N CYS A 147 -20.04 15.01 -1.93
CA CYS A 147 -21.11 15.46 -2.81
C CYS A 147 -21.63 16.87 -2.45
N CYS A 148 -21.10 17.47 -1.38
CA CYS A 148 -21.44 18.83 -0.95
C CYS A 148 -20.36 19.86 -1.35
N PRO A 149 -20.73 21.11 -1.70
CA PRO A 149 -19.76 22.19 -1.88
C PRO A 149 -19.01 22.53 -0.59
N VAL A 150 -17.71 22.84 -0.68
CA VAL A 150 -16.86 23.18 0.48
C VAL A 150 -16.24 24.58 0.34
N LYS A 151 -16.00 25.28 1.46
CA LYS A 151 -15.24 26.54 1.47
C LYS A 151 -13.76 26.24 1.64
N TRP A 152 -12.92 26.68 0.70
CA TRP A 152 -11.48 26.49 0.73
C TRP A 152 -10.75 27.81 0.49
N LYS A 153 -9.97 28.25 1.48
CA LYS A 153 -9.25 29.55 1.47
C LYS A 153 -10.16 30.73 1.10
N GLY A 154 -11.31 30.83 1.75
CA GLY A 154 -12.30 31.89 1.52
C GLY A 154 -13.10 31.79 0.20
N LYS A 155 -12.81 30.80 -0.66
CA LYS A 155 -13.54 30.60 -1.94
C LYS A 155 -14.35 29.31 -1.91
N ARG A 156 -15.54 29.34 -2.51
CA ARG A 156 -16.38 28.14 -2.67
C ARG A 156 -15.75 27.21 -3.72
N ALA A 157 -15.60 25.94 -3.36
CA ALA A 157 -15.24 24.86 -4.26
C ALA A 157 -16.47 23.97 -4.47
N ARG A 158 -16.67 23.49 -5.70
CA ARG A 158 -17.80 22.62 -6.04
C ARG A 158 -17.69 21.24 -5.36
N ALA A 159 -18.78 20.50 -5.34
CA ALA A 159 -18.80 19.09 -4.94
C ALA A 159 -17.93 18.21 -5.86
N LEU A 160 -17.41 17.11 -5.32
CA LEU A 160 -16.87 16.00 -6.10
C LEU A 160 -18.01 15.07 -6.50
N HIS A 161 -17.93 14.49 -7.70
CA HIS A 161 -18.94 13.58 -8.25
C HIS A 161 -18.30 12.19 -8.47
N PRO A 162 -18.16 11.37 -7.40
CA PRO A 162 -17.42 10.10 -7.46
C PRO A 162 -17.94 9.12 -8.51
N TRP A 163 -19.22 9.20 -8.87
CA TRP A 163 -19.90 8.32 -9.84
C TRP A 163 -20.19 9.00 -11.18
N GLY A 164 -19.63 10.19 -11.42
CA GLY A 164 -19.84 10.92 -12.67
C GLY A 164 -18.52 11.38 -13.27
N GLN A 165 -18.44 12.66 -13.60
CA GLN A 165 -17.29 13.27 -14.27
C GLN A 165 -15.94 13.16 -13.53
N ASP A 166 -15.93 12.79 -12.24
CA ASP A 166 -14.70 12.67 -11.46
C ASP A 166 -14.21 11.20 -11.32
N VAL A 167 -14.95 10.20 -11.81
CA VAL A 167 -14.61 8.75 -11.67
C VAL A 167 -13.17 8.46 -12.09
N ALA A 168 -12.79 8.87 -13.30
CA ALA A 168 -11.44 8.63 -13.84
C ALA A 168 -10.33 9.24 -12.95
N TRP A 169 -10.61 10.32 -12.22
CA TRP A 169 -9.66 10.91 -11.29
C TRP A 169 -9.51 10.07 -10.02
N PHE A 170 -10.62 9.55 -9.50
CA PHE A 170 -10.59 8.61 -8.36
C PHE A 170 -9.84 7.33 -8.73
N GLU A 171 -10.15 6.72 -9.88
CA GLU A 171 -9.47 5.51 -10.36
C GLU A 171 -7.97 5.69 -10.50
N VAL A 172 -7.52 6.81 -11.11
CA VAL A 172 -6.09 7.08 -11.27
C VAL A 172 -5.42 7.33 -9.92
N ILE A 173 -6.03 8.15 -9.05
CA ILE A 173 -5.46 8.46 -7.73
C ILE A 173 -5.42 7.21 -6.84
N GLY A 174 -6.36 6.28 -7.00
CA GLY A 174 -6.44 5.02 -6.27
C GLY A 174 -5.42 3.97 -6.68
N ARG A 175 -4.72 4.16 -7.82
CA ARG A 175 -3.66 3.25 -8.23
C ARG A 175 -2.57 3.19 -7.16
N GLY A 176 -2.23 1.97 -6.74
CA GLY A 176 -1.23 1.74 -5.70
C GLY A 176 0.08 2.48 -5.96
N GLU A 177 0.53 2.54 -7.21
CA GLU A 177 1.74 3.26 -7.63
C GLU A 177 1.79 4.73 -7.18
N LEU A 178 0.64 5.43 -7.23
CA LEU A 178 0.52 6.85 -6.86
C LEU A 178 0.28 7.03 -5.36
N THR A 179 -0.42 6.07 -4.73
CA THR A 179 -0.66 6.05 -3.28
C THR A 179 0.63 5.89 -2.46
N LEU A 180 1.63 5.23 -3.03
CA LEU A 180 2.87 4.84 -2.34
C LEU A 180 3.94 5.93 -2.38
N ASN A 181 4.23 6.45 -3.58
CA ASN A 181 5.26 7.49 -3.76
C ASN A 181 4.71 8.92 -3.65
N GLY A 182 3.38 9.06 -3.62
CA GLY A 182 2.73 10.30 -3.99
C GLY A 182 2.83 10.58 -5.48
N PHE A 183 2.07 11.56 -5.95
CA PHE A 183 1.94 11.86 -7.38
C PHE A 183 2.16 13.34 -7.67
N ARG A 184 2.62 13.62 -8.90
CA ARG A 184 2.74 14.97 -9.45
C ARG A 184 1.72 15.17 -10.57
N ASN A 185 1.55 16.42 -11.00
CA ASN A 185 0.69 16.76 -12.13
C ASN A 185 1.07 15.97 -13.39
N ARG A 186 2.37 15.87 -13.71
CA ARG A 186 2.85 15.11 -14.88
C ARG A 186 2.45 13.63 -14.83
N ASP A 187 2.52 13.02 -13.65
CA ASP A 187 2.25 11.59 -13.44
C ASP A 187 0.75 11.34 -13.68
N LEU A 188 -0.13 12.20 -13.16
CA LEU A 188 -1.58 12.13 -13.43
C LEU A 188 -1.93 12.35 -14.90
N ARG A 189 -1.21 13.23 -15.60
CA ARG A 189 -1.47 13.50 -17.02
C ARG A 189 -1.25 12.28 -17.89
N GLN A 190 -0.20 11.51 -17.62
CA GLN A 190 0.12 10.30 -18.37
C GLN A 190 -0.98 9.24 -18.26
N HIS A 191 -1.66 9.15 -17.12
CA HIS A 191 -2.75 8.20 -16.94
C HIS A 191 -4.11 8.69 -17.42
N LEU A 192 -4.36 10.01 -17.38
CA LEU A 192 -5.66 10.60 -17.71
C LEU A 192 -5.80 11.00 -19.17
N PHE A 193 -4.68 11.25 -19.87
CA PHE A 193 -4.67 11.62 -21.27
C PHE A 193 -3.84 10.59 -22.03
N ALA A 194 -4.51 9.83 -22.91
CA ALA A 194 -3.88 8.74 -23.66
C ALA A 194 -2.86 9.22 -24.71
N CYS A 195 -2.99 10.46 -25.20
CA CYS A 195 -2.12 11.03 -26.22
C CYS A 195 -1.23 12.13 -25.64
N GLU A 196 0.05 12.10 -26.00
CA GLU A 196 0.92 13.24 -25.77
C GLU A 196 0.38 14.47 -26.53
N PRO A 197 0.30 15.63 -25.87
CA PRO A 197 -0.21 16.83 -26.50
C PRO A 197 0.65 17.22 -27.69
N SER A 198 0.04 17.28 -28.87
CA SER A 198 0.67 17.65 -30.13
C SER A 198 1.11 19.12 -30.20
N SER A 199 0.78 19.94 -29.20
CA SER A 199 1.23 21.34 -29.10
C SER A 199 1.57 21.79 -27.66
N PRO A 200 2.45 22.80 -27.51
CA PRO A 200 2.76 23.42 -26.22
C PRO A 200 1.52 24.01 -25.52
N GLU A 201 0.56 24.51 -26.30
CA GLU A 201 -0.70 25.07 -25.77
C GLU A 201 -1.62 24.00 -25.19
N ALA A 202 -1.75 22.85 -25.89
CA ALA A 202 -2.49 21.70 -25.41
C ALA A 202 -1.89 21.16 -24.11
N THR A 203 -0.55 21.15 -24.00
CA THR A 203 0.18 20.80 -22.77
C THR A 203 -0.21 21.71 -21.61
N ARG A 204 -0.24 23.02 -21.83
CA ARG A 204 -0.59 24.02 -20.81
C ARG A 204 -2.05 23.87 -20.38
N ARG A 205 -2.96 23.60 -21.32
CA ARG A 205 -4.39 23.36 -21.05
C ARG A 205 -4.61 22.13 -20.18
N GLN A 206 -4.01 20.98 -20.54
CA GLN A 206 -4.08 19.74 -19.74
C GLN A 206 -3.49 19.94 -18.33
N SER A 207 -2.31 20.56 -18.23
CA SER A 207 -1.67 20.85 -16.95
C SER A 207 -2.52 21.76 -16.06
N GLY A 208 -3.17 22.77 -16.65
CA GLY A 208 -4.12 23.64 -15.96
C GLY A 208 -5.35 22.89 -15.46
N GLN A 209 -5.89 21.97 -16.26
CA GLN A 209 -7.03 21.13 -15.87
C GLN A 209 -6.69 20.24 -14.67
N VAL A 210 -5.54 19.56 -14.71
CA VAL A 210 -5.05 18.70 -13.61
C VAL A 210 -4.81 19.52 -12.35
N THR A 211 -4.20 20.70 -12.46
CA THR A 211 -3.96 21.58 -11.32
C THR A 211 -5.28 22.03 -10.66
N ARG A 212 -6.30 22.36 -11.47
CA ARG A 212 -7.63 22.71 -10.97
C ARG A 212 -8.30 21.53 -10.26
N ARG A 213 -8.16 20.31 -10.79
CA ARG A 213 -8.70 19.10 -10.15
C ARG A 213 -7.97 18.77 -8.86
N LEU A 214 -6.63 18.79 -8.84
CA LEU A 214 -5.84 18.64 -7.61
C LEU A 214 -6.25 19.64 -6.52
N ARG A 215 -6.52 20.89 -6.91
CA ARG A 215 -7.04 21.89 -5.98
C ARG A 215 -8.42 21.50 -5.42
N LEU A 216 -9.29 20.91 -6.22
CA LEU A 216 -10.60 20.41 -5.79
C LEU A 216 -10.45 19.26 -4.79
N PHE A 217 -9.63 18.25 -5.10
CA PHE A 217 -9.33 17.14 -4.17
C PHE A 217 -8.71 17.63 -2.85
N ARG A 218 -7.88 18.68 -2.89
CA ARG A 218 -7.35 19.35 -1.69
C ARG A 218 -8.41 20.08 -0.90
N ALA A 219 -9.36 20.73 -1.57
CA ALA A 219 -10.44 21.44 -0.91
C ALA A 219 -11.32 20.50 -0.09
N HIS A 220 -11.54 19.28 -0.60
CA HIS A 220 -12.29 18.20 0.06
C HIS A 220 -11.50 17.41 1.10
N GLY A 221 -10.20 17.72 1.26
CA GLY A 221 -9.32 17.10 2.24
C GLY A 221 -8.86 15.68 1.88
N LEU A 222 -9.05 15.22 0.64
CA LEU A 222 -8.63 13.89 0.19
C LEU A 222 -7.12 13.80 -0.02
N ILE A 223 -6.49 14.91 -0.44
CA ILE A 223 -5.06 14.94 -0.73
C ILE A 223 -4.39 16.12 -0.02
N LYS A 224 -3.12 15.95 0.34
CA LYS A 224 -2.25 17.00 0.89
C LYS A 224 -1.06 17.24 -0.04
N LYS A 225 -0.65 18.50 -0.16
CA LYS A 225 0.58 18.87 -0.89
C LYS A 225 1.75 18.76 0.08
N VAL A 226 2.82 18.08 -0.33
CA VAL A 226 4.06 18.01 0.46
C VAL A 226 4.76 19.38 0.39
N PRO A 227 5.18 19.96 1.52
CA PRO A 227 5.89 21.24 1.54
C PRO A 227 7.12 21.23 0.62
N HIS A 228 7.45 22.39 0.03
CA HIS A 228 8.63 22.59 -0.83
C HIS A 228 8.76 21.67 -2.05
N THR A 229 7.72 20.92 -2.41
CA THR A 229 7.72 20.04 -3.59
C THR A 229 6.44 20.19 -4.41
N HIS A 230 6.44 19.64 -5.62
CA HIS A 230 5.25 19.55 -6.48
C HIS A 230 4.45 18.25 -6.25
N ARG A 231 4.71 17.55 -5.15
CA ARG A 231 4.16 16.23 -4.85
C ARG A 231 2.90 16.32 -3.98
N TYR A 232 1.95 15.44 -4.26
CA TYR A 232 0.71 15.27 -3.52
C TYR A 232 0.65 13.86 -2.94
N GLN A 233 -0.01 13.71 -1.80
CA GLN A 233 -0.23 12.43 -1.12
C GLN A 233 -1.66 12.34 -0.64
N LEU A 234 -2.22 11.13 -0.60
CA LEU A 234 -3.52 10.87 0.02
C LEU A 234 -3.46 11.12 1.54
N THR A 235 -4.52 11.72 2.06
CA THR A 235 -4.77 11.79 3.51
C THR A 235 -5.42 10.49 3.98
N ASN A 236 -5.55 10.29 5.30
CA ASN A 236 -6.28 9.12 5.84
C ASN A 236 -7.73 9.10 5.33
N LYS A 237 -8.37 10.27 5.24
CA LYS A 237 -9.70 10.43 4.61
C LYS A 237 -9.66 10.03 3.14
N GLY A 238 -8.62 10.44 2.40
CA GLY A 238 -8.42 10.06 1.01
C GLY A 238 -8.33 8.55 0.81
N ARG A 239 -7.53 7.86 1.64
CA ARG A 239 -7.35 6.39 1.57
C ARG A 239 -8.62 5.60 1.88
N ALA A 240 -9.50 6.13 2.72
CA ALA A 240 -10.77 5.48 3.03
C ALA A 240 -11.83 5.67 1.93
N VAL A 241 -11.64 6.62 1.03
CA VAL A 241 -12.64 7.06 0.04
C VAL A 241 -12.30 6.63 -1.38
N VAL A 242 -11.01 6.70 -1.74
CA VAL A 242 -10.47 6.40 -3.07
C VAL A 242 -10.16 4.92 -3.17
#